data_AF-A0A3N2IAT0-F1
#
_entry.id   AF-A0A3N2IAT0-F1
#
_cell.length_a   1.000
_cell.length_b   1.000
_cell.length_c   1.000
_cell.angle_alpha   90.00
_cell.angle_beta   90.00
_cell.angle_gamma   90.00
#
_symmetry.space_group_name_H-M   'P 1'
#
loop_
_entity.id
_entity.type
_entity.pdbx_description
1 polymer ?
#
loop_
_entity_poly.entity_id
_entity_poly.type
_entity_poly.pdbx_seq_one_letter_code
_entity_poly.pdbx_strand_id
1 'polypeptide(L)'
;MTTVEATVATIEAEGLDRFRYVIGDGHANEMDALVLTERDGVWTSFFTSERAAVMTTSIRTYENLSDALDDFLHLMRQRAELEVLMTRVRGSNSIAHEE
;
A
#
# COMPACT_ATOMS: atom_id res chain seq x y z
N MET A 1 17.85 2.73 10.73
CA MET A 1 17.06 3.92 10.43
C MET A 1 16.65 3.79 8.98
N THR A 2 15.37 3.59 8.75
CA THR A 2 14.81 3.37 7.42
C THR A 2 14.67 4.73 6.75
N THR A 3 15.22 4.88 5.55
CA THR A 3 15.14 6.11 4.75
C THR A 3 14.21 5.90 3.57
N VAL A 4 13.67 6.99 3.03
CA VAL A 4 12.80 6.93 1.83
C VAL A 4 13.49 6.20 0.68
N GLU A 5 14.78 6.48 0.45
CA GLU A 5 15.57 5.81 -0.60
C GLU A 5 15.70 4.30 -0.36
N ALA A 6 15.95 3.88 0.88
CA ALA A 6 16.03 2.46 1.22
C ALA A 6 14.67 1.75 1.08
N THR A 7 13.58 2.44 1.43
CA THR A 7 12.21 1.95 1.23
C THR A 7 11.90 1.79 -0.25
N VAL A 8 12.20 2.79 -1.08
CA VAL A 8 12.00 2.69 -2.54
C VAL A 8 12.82 1.56 -3.15
N ALA A 9 14.10 1.45 -2.78
CA ALA A 9 14.95 0.34 -3.25
C ALA A 9 14.39 -1.03 -2.83
N THR A 10 13.79 -1.14 -1.64
CA THR A 10 13.14 -2.38 -1.18
C THR A 10 11.87 -2.68 -1.96
N ILE A 11 11.06 -1.66 -2.25
CA ILE A 11 9.84 -1.78 -3.07
C ILE A 11 10.19 -2.33 -4.46
N GLU A 12 11.20 -1.76 -5.11
CA GLU A 12 11.68 -2.22 -6.42
C GLU A 12 12.28 -3.62 -6.36
N ALA A 13 13.12 -3.91 -5.36
CA ALA A 13 13.77 -5.21 -5.22
C ALA A 13 12.78 -6.36 -4.98
N GLU A 14 11.67 -6.09 -4.30
CA GLU A 14 10.60 -7.06 -4.04
C GLU A 14 9.52 -7.07 -5.13
N GLY A 15 9.63 -6.21 -6.15
CA GLY A 15 8.62 -6.08 -7.22
C GLY A 15 7.28 -5.54 -6.71
N LEU A 16 7.29 -4.79 -5.61
CA LEU A 16 6.12 -4.17 -5.00
C LEU A 16 5.71 -2.88 -5.74
N ASP A 17 6.57 -2.34 -6.61
CA ASP A 17 6.31 -1.18 -7.48
C ASP A 17 5.15 -1.41 -8.46
N ARG A 18 4.80 -2.67 -8.72
CA ARG A 18 3.57 -3.05 -9.44
C ARG A 18 2.29 -2.53 -8.77
N PHE A 19 2.33 -2.26 -7.47
CA PHE A 19 1.27 -1.60 -6.73
C PHE A 19 1.52 -0.10 -6.70
N ARG A 20 0.49 0.69 -7.02
CA ARG A 20 0.59 2.14 -6.96
C ARG A 20 0.85 2.60 -5.52
N TYR A 21 1.82 3.50 -5.34
CA TYR A 21 2.19 4.02 -4.04
C TYR A 21 2.67 5.48 -4.14
N VAL A 22 2.57 6.24 -3.04
CA VAL A 22 3.02 7.64 -2.95
C VAL A 22 3.72 7.85 -1.61
N ILE A 23 4.90 8.47 -1.62
CA ILE A 23 5.62 8.91 -0.41
C ILE A 23 5.91 10.41 -0.55
N GLY A 24 5.45 11.23 0.40
CA GLY A 24 5.58 12.69 0.39
C GLY A 24 4.31 13.45 -0.02
N ASP A 25 4.38 14.78 -0.05
CA ASP A 25 3.28 15.77 -0.18
C ASP A 25 2.42 15.72 -1.48
N GLY A 26 2.71 14.81 -2.40
CA GLY A 26 2.13 14.78 -3.76
C GLY A 26 0.91 13.86 -3.95
N HIS A 27 -0.11 13.90 -3.08
CA HIS A 27 -1.19 12.89 -3.08
C HIS A 27 -2.40 13.20 -3.98
N ALA A 28 -2.38 14.29 -4.74
CA ALA A 28 -3.61 14.93 -5.20
C ALA A 28 -4.44 14.16 -6.25
N ASN A 29 -4.03 12.99 -6.76
CA ASN A 29 -4.85 12.28 -7.75
C ASN A 29 -4.58 10.78 -7.95
N GLU A 30 -3.82 10.14 -7.06
CA GLU A 30 -3.43 8.74 -7.27
C GLU A 30 -4.51 7.79 -6.72
N MET A 31 -5.22 7.11 -7.64
CA MET A 31 -6.30 6.16 -7.33
C MET A 31 -5.74 4.76 -7.07
N ASP A 32 -6.30 4.02 -6.11
CA ASP A 32 -5.86 2.66 -5.72
C ASP A 32 -4.39 2.59 -5.27
N ALA A 33 -3.95 3.65 -4.59
CA ALA A 33 -2.59 3.85 -4.11
C ALA A 33 -2.48 3.75 -2.59
N LEU A 34 -1.37 3.19 -2.11
CA LEU A 34 -0.95 3.35 -0.71
C LEU A 34 -0.14 4.64 -0.58
N VAL A 35 -0.57 5.55 0.29
CA VAL A 35 0.02 6.87 0.46
C VAL A 35 0.67 6.97 1.84
N LEU A 36 1.85 7.58 1.90
CA LEU A 36 2.52 8.02 3.12
C LEU A 36 2.86 9.51 3.01
N THR A 37 2.41 10.31 3.95
CA THR A 37 2.62 11.77 3.97
C THR A 37 2.83 12.30 5.37
N GLU A 38 3.54 13.42 5.49
CA GLU A 38 3.51 14.22 6.70
C GLU A 38 2.36 15.23 6.62
N ARG A 39 1.60 15.41 7.70
CA ARG A 39 0.64 16.51 7.87
C ARG A 39 0.72 17.03 9.29
N ASP A 40 0.88 18.35 9.42
CA ASP A 40 0.96 19.01 10.72
C ASP A 40 2.01 18.39 11.67
N GLY A 41 3.14 17.91 11.13
CA GLY A 41 4.21 17.26 11.91
C GLY A 41 3.98 15.78 12.21
N VAL A 42 2.90 15.18 11.68
CA VAL A 42 2.53 13.77 11.91
C VAL A 42 2.58 12.99 10.61
N TRP A 43 3.34 11.90 10.59
CA TRP A 43 3.35 10.99 9.45
C TRP A 43 2.06 10.19 9.43
N THR A 44 1.42 10.10 8.27
CA THR A 44 0.13 9.47 8.08
C THR A 44 0.18 8.57 6.86
N SER A 45 -0.22 7.31 7.02
CA SER A 45 -0.40 6.37 5.91
C SER A 45 -1.87 6.03 5.71
N PHE A 46 -2.28 5.90 4.44
CA PHE A 46 -3.65 5.52 4.08
C PHE A 46 -3.74 4.93 2.67
N PHE A 47 -4.83 4.21 2.40
CA PHE A 47 -5.14 3.66 1.09
C PHE A 47 -6.24 4.46 0.38
N THR A 48 -6.04 4.80 -0.89
CA THR A 48 -7.08 5.40 -1.75
C THR A 48 -7.81 4.31 -2.53
N SER A 49 -9.13 4.40 -2.74
CA SER A 49 -9.88 3.42 -3.56
C SER A 49 -10.96 4.10 -4.42
N GLU A 50 -11.15 3.60 -5.64
CA GLU A 50 -12.04 4.16 -6.69
C GLU A 50 -13.53 4.24 -6.30
N ARG A 51 -14.00 3.39 -5.38
CA ARG A 51 -15.45 3.14 -5.21
C ARG A 51 -16.20 4.13 -4.33
N ALA A 52 -15.50 5.00 -3.62
CA ALA A 52 -16.10 6.10 -2.89
C ALA A 52 -15.08 7.22 -2.87
N ALA A 53 -15.48 8.43 -3.25
CA ALA A 53 -14.70 9.62 -2.95
C ALA A 53 -14.36 9.61 -1.45
N VAL A 54 -13.14 9.19 -1.12
CA VAL A 54 -12.62 9.03 0.25
C VAL A 54 -13.29 7.90 1.05
N MET A 55 -12.99 6.64 0.73
CA MET A 55 -12.92 5.60 1.78
C MET A 55 -11.49 5.45 2.26
N THR A 56 -11.13 6.30 3.23
CA THR A 56 -9.91 6.14 4.01
C THR A 56 -10.08 4.94 4.95
N THR A 57 -10.05 3.73 4.41
CA THR A 57 -10.40 2.50 5.15
C THR A 57 -9.40 2.21 6.27
N SER A 58 -8.17 2.73 6.18
CA SER A 58 -7.15 2.56 7.23
C SER A 58 -6.23 3.77 7.24
N ILE A 59 -6.53 4.73 8.12
CA ILE A 59 -5.60 5.81 8.48
C ILE A 59 -4.72 5.30 9.60
N ARG A 60 -3.41 5.43 9.46
CA ARG A 60 -2.43 5.20 10.53
C ARG A 60 -1.57 6.43 10.68
N THR A 61 -1.22 6.77 11.91
CA THR A 61 -0.41 7.94 12.24
C THR A 61 0.84 7.51 13.01
N TYR A 62 1.95 8.17 12.75
CA TYR A 62 3.26 7.85 13.31
C TYR A 62 3.97 9.13 13.72
N GLU A 63 4.71 9.06 14.82
CA GLU A 63 5.47 10.19 15.37
C GLU A 63 6.78 10.42 14.60
N ASN A 64 7.28 9.41 13.88
CA ASN A 64 8.53 9.51 13.14
C ASN A 64 8.44 8.81 11.78
N LEU A 65 9.30 9.26 10.86
CA LEU A 65 9.34 8.77 9.49
C LEU A 65 9.81 7.31 9.40
N SER A 66 10.77 6.89 10.23
CA SER A 66 11.33 5.53 10.13
C SER A 66 10.25 4.49 10.40
N ASP A 67 9.48 4.64 11.47
CA ASP A 67 8.39 3.74 11.83
C ASP A 67 7.29 3.76 10.76
N ALA A 68 7.00 4.94 10.21
CA ALA A 68 6.03 5.09 9.13
C ALA A 68 6.48 4.34 7.86
N LEU A 69 7.76 4.39 7.51
CA LEU A 69 8.33 3.68 6.36
C LEU A 69 8.38 2.17 6.56
N ASP A 70 8.72 1.71 7.77
CA ASP A 70 8.70 0.29 8.12
C ASP A 70 7.29 -0.30 8.03
N ASP A 71 6.28 0.37 8.59
CA ASP A 71 4.89 -0.08 8.48
C ASP A 71 4.36 0.07 7.05
N PHE A 72 4.79 1.08 6.30
CA PHE A 72 4.44 1.23 4.88
C PHE A 72 4.90 0.05 4.03
N LEU A 73 6.14 -0.41 4.22
CA LEU A 73 6.64 -1.64 3.57
C LEU A 73 5.84 -2.87 4.00
N HIS A 74 5.49 -2.96 5.27
CA HIS A 74 4.66 -4.05 5.78
C HIS A 74 3.29 -4.09 5.08
N LEU A 75 2.62 -2.95 4.94
CA LEU A 75 1.33 -2.84 4.26
C LEU A 75 1.42 -3.19 2.76
N MET A 76 2.49 -2.79 2.07
CA MET A 76 2.72 -3.17 0.67
C MET A 76 2.87 -4.69 0.50
N ARG A 77 3.63 -5.33 1.39
CA ARG A 77 3.80 -6.80 1.39
C ARG A 77 2.48 -7.52 1.66
N GLN A 78 1.70 -7.06 2.64
CA GLN A 78 0.37 -7.61 2.91
C GLN A 78 -0.56 -7.51 1.69
N ARG A 79 -0.53 -6.38 0.97
CA ARG A 79 -1.29 -6.21 -0.28
C ARG A 79 -0.87 -7.24 -1.33
N ALA A 80 0.43 -7.48 -1.47
CA ALA A 80 0.96 -8.50 -2.37
C ALA A 80 0.46 -9.91 -2.03
N GLU A 81 0.48 -10.28 -0.75
CA GLU A 81 -0.02 -11.57 -0.27
C GLU A 81 -1.52 -11.73 -0.50
N LEU A 82 -2.30 -10.68 -0.25
CA LEU A 82 -3.74 -10.67 -0.51
C LEU A 82 -4.06 -10.86 -2.00
N GLU A 83 -3.32 -10.21 -2.90
CA GLU A 83 -3.50 -10.39 -4.35
C GLU A 83 -3.24 -11.83 -4.78
N VAL A 84 -2.15 -12.45 -4.29
CA VAL A 84 -1.82 -13.85 -4.57
C VAL A 84 -2.92 -14.77 -4.07
N LEU A 85 -3.43 -14.53 -2.86
CA LEU A 85 -4.51 -15.32 -2.27
C LEU A 85 -5.81 -15.18 -3.09
N MET A 86 -6.19 -13.97 -3.47
CA MET A 86 -7.38 -13.72 -4.29
C MET A 86 -7.28 -14.35 -5.68
N THR A 87 -6.10 -14.29 -6.29
CA THR A 87 -5.83 -14.94 -7.59
C THR A 87 -5.99 -16.45 -7.49
N ARG A 88 -5.47 -17.06 -6.42
CA ARG A 88 -5.65 -18.50 -6.16
C ARG A 88 -7.11 -18.87 -5.96
N VAL A 89 -7.85 -18.13 -5.11
CA VAL A 89 -9.27 -18.39 -4.85
C VAL A 89 -10.10 -18.27 -6.13
N ARG A 90 -9.85 -17.25 -6.96
CA ARG A 90 -10.56 -17.07 -8.24
C ARG A 90 -10.27 -18.23 -9.20
N GLY A 91 -9.02 -18.68 -9.29
CA GLY A 91 -8.63 -19.82 -10.14
C GLY A 91 -9.20 -21.16 -9.66
N SER A 92 -9.30 -21.38 -8.34
CA SER A 92 -9.94 -22.58 -7.79
C SER A 92 -11.45 -22.60 -7.98
N ASN A 93 -12.10 -21.42 -7.94
CA ASN A 93 -13.56 -21.33 -8.09
C ASN A 93 -14.04 -21.51 -9.55
N SER A 94 -13.17 -21.27 -10.55
CA SER A 94 -13.48 -21.55 -11.97
C SER A 94 -13.48 -23.04 -12.33
N ILE A 95 -12.82 -23.90 -11.54
CA ILE A 95 -12.73 -25.35 -11.81
C ILE A 95 -13.98 -26.09 -11.30
N ALA A 96 -14.72 -25.50 -10.34
CA ALA A 96 -15.87 -26.14 -9.70
C ALA A 96 -17.21 -25.92 -10.42
N HIS A 97 -17.23 -25.31 -11.61
CA HIS A 97 -18.46 -25.04 -12.38
C HIS A 97 -18.56 -25.80 -13.71
N GLU A 98 -17.63 -26.70 -13.99
CA GLU A 98 -17.65 -27.62 -15.13
C GLU A 98 -17.68 -29.09 -14.66
N GLU A 99 -18.69 -29.48 -13.85
CA GLU A 99 -19.03 -30.89 -13.59
C GLU A 99 -20.57 -31.07 -13.59
#